data_AF-A0A2V7IDH6-F1
#
_entry.id   AF-A0A2V7IDH6-F1
#
_cell.length_a   1.000
_cell.length_b   1.000
_cell.length_c   1.000
_cell.angle_alpha   90.00
_cell.angle_beta   90.00
_cell.angle_gamma   90.00
#
_symmetry.space_group_name_H-M   'P 1'
#
loop_
_entity.id
_entity.type
_entity.pdbx_description
1 polymer ?
#
loop_
_entity_poly.entity_id
_entity_poly.type
_entity_poly.pdbx_seq_one_letter_code
_entity_poly.pdbx_strand_id
1 'polypeptide(L)'
;MKRLGGWLLIALALGGAGSCGDGGSGPVAGVLTVSLATPNAGADGAILFSVSGPQALSSVTAGPGLRVFAQPLSTLTRFAVTGTLTNGAVVTIGVADTRNVAQYRATVQAVAAPDFQLRSLAGYSLTVSQ
;
A
#
# COMPACT_ATOMS: atom_id res chain seq x y z
N MET A 1 -56.71 -22.06 33.18
CA MET A 1 -57.44 -23.04 32.36
C MET A 1 -56.47 -23.62 31.32
N LYS A 2 -56.11 -24.90 31.47
CA LYS A 2 -55.29 -25.70 30.53
C LYS A 2 -56.04 -25.91 29.22
N ARG A 3 -55.35 -25.79 28.06
CA ARG A 3 -55.42 -26.63 26.83
C ARG A 3 -54.14 -26.34 26.01
N LEU A 4 -53.12 -27.21 25.97
CA LEU A 4 -52.94 -28.44 25.17
C LEU A 4 -53.23 -28.27 23.68
N GLY A 5 -52.21 -28.49 22.85
CA GLY A 5 -52.36 -29.05 21.51
C GLY A 5 -51.63 -28.30 20.41
N GLY A 6 -50.63 -28.95 19.79
CA GLY A 6 -50.20 -28.60 18.44
C GLY A 6 -48.70 -28.74 18.19
N TRP A 7 -48.20 -29.98 18.13
CA TRP A 7 -46.95 -30.28 17.42
C TRP A 7 -47.13 -29.98 15.93
N LEU A 8 -46.27 -29.16 15.35
CA LEU A 8 -46.04 -29.13 13.91
C LEU A 8 -44.53 -29.20 13.65
N LEU A 9 -44.09 -30.38 13.23
CA LEU A 9 -42.79 -30.63 12.61
C LEU A 9 -42.83 -30.04 11.19
N ILE A 10 -41.95 -29.08 10.87
CA ILE A 10 -41.71 -28.67 9.49
C ILE A 10 -40.22 -28.82 9.17
N ALA A 11 -39.97 -29.89 8.41
CA ALA A 11 -39.01 -30.09 7.34
C ALA A 11 -37.68 -29.32 7.37
N LEU A 12 -36.63 -30.11 7.61
CA LEU A 12 -35.28 -29.92 7.08
C LEU A 12 -35.35 -29.72 5.54
N ALA A 13 -34.95 -28.53 5.06
CA ALA A 13 -34.50 -28.35 3.69
C ALA A 13 -33.02 -27.95 3.75
N LEU A 14 -32.15 -28.96 3.64
CA LEU A 14 -30.78 -28.76 3.19
C LEU A 14 -30.85 -28.22 1.76
N GLY A 15 -30.30 -27.04 1.51
CA GLY A 15 -30.25 -26.51 0.17
C GLY A 15 -29.51 -25.18 0.10
N GLY A 16 -28.24 -25.26 -0.24
CA GLY A 16 -27.44 -24.09 -0.65
C GLY A 16 -26.36 -23.69 0.33
N ALA A 17 -25.55 -24.65 0.80
CA ALA A 17 -24.14 -24.35 1.00
C ALA A 17 -23.58 -23.94 -0.36
N GLY A 18 -23.66 -22.63 -0.66
CA GLY A 18 -22.89 -22.03 -1.74
C GLY A 18 -21.43 -22.24 -1.38
N SER A 19 -20.90 -23.36 -1.85
CA SER A 19 -19.49 -23.61 -2.01
C SER A 19 -18.84 -22.33 -2.55
N CYS A 20 -18.18 -21.57 -1.68
CA CYS A 20 -17.12 -20.66 -2.08
C CYS A 20 -16.09 -21.55 -2.78
N GLY A 21 -16.23 -21.68 -4.10
CA GLY A 21 -15.31 -22.44 -4.90
C GLY A 21 -13.93 -21.82 -4.76
N ASP A 22 -13.03 -22.56 -4.13
CA ASP A 22 -11.59 -22.37 -4.21
C ASP A 22 -11.16 -22.54 -5.68
N GLY A 23 -11.31 -21.45 -6.44
CA GLY A 23 -10.75 -21.26 -7.77
C GLY A 23 -9.83 -20.04 -7.68
N GLY A 24 -8.61 -20.25 -7.19
CA GLY A 24 -7.62 -19.20 -6.98
C GLY A 24 -7.25 -18.46 -8.27
N SER A 25 -7.99 -17.41 -8.60
CA SER A 25 -7.62 -16.43 -9.62
C SER A 25 -8.01 -14.99 -9.28
N GLY A 26 -8.60 -14.75 -8.10
CA GLY A 26 -8.95 -13.42 -7.61
C GLY A 26 -7.74 -12.56 -7.24
N PRO A 27 -7.92 -11.23 -7.09
CA PRO A 27 -6.86 -10.32 -6.67
C PRO A 27 -6.28 -10.69 -5.30
N VAL A 28 -4.96 -10.55 -5.15
CA VAL A 28 -4.25 -10.84 -3.88
C VAL A 28 -3.89 -9.53 -3.21
N ALA A 29 -4.73 -9.08 -2.28
CA ALA A 29 -4.44 -7.88 -1.50
C ALA A 29 -3.15 -8.05 -0.68
N GLY A 30 -2.38 -6.99 -0.55
CA GLY A 30 -1.11 -7.05 0.15
C GLY A 30 -0.41 -5.70 0.17
N VAL A 31 0.90 -5.75 0.39
CA VAL A 31 1.74 -4.56 0.48
C VAL A 31 2.83 -4.60 -0.57
N LEU A 32 3.20 -3.42 -1.07
CA LEU A 32 4.37 -3.20 -1.90
C LEU A 32 5.32 -2.26 -1.16
N THR A 33 6.62 -2.49 -1.31
CA THR A 33 7.67 -1.65 -0.77
C THR A 33 8.13 -0.66 -1.84
N VAL A 34 8.17 0.62 -1.49
CA VAL A 34 8.83 1.64 -2.29
C VAL A 34 10.21 1.88 -1.70
N SER A 35 11.26 1.56 -2.46
CA SER A 35 12.65 1.68 -2.02
C SER A 35 13.37 2.79 -2.77
N LEU A 36 14.16 3.57 -2.03
CA LEU A 36 15.03 4.63 -2.53
C LEU A 36 16.42 4.09 -2.81
N ALA A 37 16.97 4.43 -3.97
CA ALA A 37 18.41 4.52 -4.18
C ALA A 37 18.82 5.99 -4.20
N THR A 38 19.72 6.38 -3.30
CA THR A 38 20.23 7.75 -3.15
C THR A 38 21.75 7.79 -3.34
N PRO A 39 22.29 8.80 -4.05
CA PRO A 39 23.73 9.06 -4.09
C PRO A 39 24.27 9.73 -2.81
N ASN A 40 23.42 10.12 -1.86
CA ASN A 40 23.78 10.85 -0.63
C ASN A 40 23.27 10.12 0.62
N ALA A 41 23.39 8.79 0.69
CA ALA A 41 22.88 8.00 1.82
C ALA A 41 23.33 8.56 3.18
N GLY A 42 22.36 8.84 4.06
CA GLY A 42 22.58 9.42 5.38
C GLY A 42 22.68 10.95 5.41
N ALA A 43 22.82 11.60 4.25
CA ALA A 43 22.92 13.06 4.12
C ALA A 43 21.68 13.69 3.48
N ASP A 44 20.62 12.92 3.26
CA ASP A 44 19.31 13.39 2.79
C ASP A 44 18.32 13.42 3.96
N GLY A 45 17.57 14.51 4.07
CA GLY A 45 16.64 14.76 5.18
C GLY A 45 15.15 14.66 4.82
N ALA A 46 14.82 14.79 3.54
CA ALA A 46 13.45 14.63 3.05
C ALA A 46 13.39 14.28 1.56
N ILE A 47 12.33 13.58 1.16
CA ILE A 47 12.00 13.27 -0.23
C ILE A 47 10.51 13.49 -0.49
N LEU A 48 10.20 14.17 -1.59
CA LEU A 48 8.87 14.27 -2.18
C LEU A 48 8.85 13.35 -3.42
N PHE A 49 7.88 12.45 -3.48
CA PHE A 49 7.69 11.56 -4.62
C PHE A 49 6.22 11.25 -4.84
N SER A 50 5.89 10.73 -6.03
CA SER A 50 4.56 10.20 -6.33
C SER A 50 4.62 8.73 -6.63
N VAL A 51 3.56 8.02 -6.26
CA VAL A 51 3.27 6.66 -6.76
C VAL A 51 2.00 6.71 -7.59
N SER A 52 2.07 6.19 -8.82
CA SER A 52 0.89 5.92 -9.64
C SER A 52 0.67 4.41 -9.79
N GLY A 53 -0.58 4.01 -10.00
CA GLY A 53 -0.96 2.61 -10.18
C GLY A 53 -2.39 2.44 -10.71
N PRO A 54 -2.80 1.19 -10.97
CA PRO A 54 -4.11 0.89 -11.57
C PRO A 54 -5.29 1.14 -10.64
N GLN A 55 -5.06 1.18 -9.33
CA GLN A 55 -6.10 1.31 -8.30
C GLN A 55 -5.62 2.25 -7.19
N ALA A 56 -6.56 2.77 -6.40
CA ALA A 56 -6.22 3.55 -5.23
C ALA A 56 -5.47 2.70 -4.20
N LEU A 57 -4.47 3.30 -3.56
CA LEU A 57 -3.74 2.68 -2.47
C LEU A 57 -4.64 2.54 -1.24
N SER A 58 -4.52 1.43 -0.51
CA SER A 58 -5.36 1.15 0.67
C SER A 58 -4.73 1.62 1.98
N SER A 59 -3.41 1.71 2.03
CA SER A 59 -2.68 2.18 3.22
C SER A 59 -1.29 2.69 2.84
N VAL A 60 -0.67 3.41 3.77
CA VAL A 60 0.75 3.77 3.70
C VAL A 60 1.36 3.68 5.09
N THR A 61 2.54 3.10 5.19
CA THR A 61 3.37 3.05 6.41
C THR A 61 4.75 3.60 6.08
N ALA A 62 5.31 4.45 6.94
CA ALA A 62 6.67 4.94 6.77
C ALA A 62 7.70 3.82 7.02
N GLY A 63 8.84 3.90 6.33
CA GLY A 63 10.00 3.08 6.67
C GLY A 63 10.53 3.37 8.09
N PRO A 64 11.38 2.48 8.65
CA PRO A 64 11.90 2.64 10.00
C PRO A 64 12.61 3.98 10.20
N GLY A 65 12.29 4.69 11.28
CA GLY A 65 12.90 6.00 11.60
C GLY A 65 12.43 7.17 10.71
N LEU A 66 11.52 6.92 9.77
CA LEU A 66 10.97 7.93 8.87
C LEU A 66 9.57 8.34 9.29
N ARG A 67 9.12 9.49 8.78
CA ARG A 67 7.74 9.97 8.89
C ARG A 67 7.20 10.19 7.49
N VAL A 68 5.96 9.78 7.23
CA VAL A 68 5.30 9.95 5.94
C VAL A 68 4.08 10.86 6.07
N PHE A 69 3.95 11.76 5.11
CA PHE A 69 2.77 12.59 4.89
C PHE A 69 2.28 12.31 3.47
N ALA A 70 0.99 12.03 3.32
CA ALA A 70 0.39 11.72 2.04
C ALA A 70 -0.84 12.59 1.81
N GLN A 71 -1.11 12.89 0.54
CA GLN A 71 -2.45 13.31 0.12
C GLN A 71 -3.46 12.15 0.32
N PRO A 72 -4.78 12.40 0.24
CA PRO A 72 -5.75 11.32 0.18
C PRO A 72 -5.34 10.27 -0.87
N LEU A 73 -5.34 9.01 -0.45
CA LEU A 73 -4.83 7.91 -1.27
C LEU A 73 -5.71 7.74 -2.52
N SER A 74 -5.08 7.70 -3.68
CA SER A 74 -5.73 7.54 -4.97
C SER A 74 -4.85 6.76 -5.95
N THR A 75 -5.25 6.66 -7.22
CA THR A 75 -4.45 6.08 -8.30
C THR A 75 -3.18 6.89 -8.60
N LEU A 76 -3.10 8.14 -8.13
CA LEU A 76 -1.89 8.95 -8.10
C LEU A 76 -1.78 9.62 -6.72
N THR A 77 -0.85 9.13 -5.90
CA THR A 77 -0.64 9.65 -4.54
C THR A 77 0.73 10.32 -4.44
N ARG A 78 0.79 11.52 -3.86
CA ARG A 78 2.06 12.20 -3.53
C ARG A 78 2.38 12.00 -2.05
N PHE A 79 3.65 11.75 -1.78
CA PHE A 79 4.20 11.48 -0.47
C PHE A 79 5.35 12.43 -0.18
N ALA A 80 5.32 13.08 0.98
CA ALA A 80 6.49 13.68 1.59
C ALA A 80 6.97 12.75 2.70
N VAL A 81 8.22 12.28 2.60
CA VAL A 81 8.86 11.47 3.65
C VAL A 81 10.01 12.27 4.24
N THR A 82 10.08 12.34 5.56
CA THR A 82 11.12 13.04 6.30
C THR A 82 11.84 12.12 7.28
N GLY A 83 13.09 12.44 7.56
CA GLY A 83 14.01 11.62 8.35
C GLY A 83 15.34 11.41 7.62
N THR A 84 16.30 10.76 8.26
CA THR A 84 17.57 10.43 7.62
C THR A 84 17.35 9.36 6.55
N LEU A 85 17.45 9.75 5.28
CA LEU A 85 17.22 8.85 4.15
C LEU A 85 18.51 8.10 3.79
N THR A 86 18.41 6.78 3.71
CA THR A 86 19.45 5.88 3.21
C THR A 86 18.92 5.07 2.04
N ASN A 87 19.76 4.24 1.43
CA ASN A 87 19.28 3.24 0.47
C ASN A 87 18.31 2.27 1.18
N GLY A 88 17.19 1.94 0.54
CA GLY A 88 16.20 0.99 1.05
C GLY A 88 14.78 1.56 1.17
N ALA A 89 13.93 0.86 1.93
CA ALA A 89 12.51 1.15 2.03
C ALA A 89 12.22 2.53 2.63
N VAL A 90 11.50 3.37 1.89
CA VAL A 90 11.02 4.68 2.38
C VAL A 90 9.56 4.62 2.83
N VAL A 91 8.74 3.81 2.15
CA VAL A 91 7.36 3.51 2.55
C VAL A 91 6.98 2.09 2.14
N THR A 92 5.99 1.56 2.83
CA THR A 92 5.22 0.38 2.42
C THR A 92 3.80 0.82 2.12
N ILE A 93 3.28 0.49 0.93
CA ILE A 93 1.95 0.88 0.46
C ILE A 93 1.04 -0.36 0.36
N GLY A 94 -0.19 -0.24 0.84
CA GLY A 94 -1.21 -1.27 0.66
C GLY A 94 -1.83 -1.18 -0.73
N VAL A 95 -2.04 -2.33 -1.37
CA VAL A 95 -2.66 -2.45 -2.69
C VAL A 95 -3.71 -3.56 -2.69
N ALA A 96 -4.69 -3.45 -3.59
CA ALA A 96 -5.74 -4.44 -3.74
C ALA A 96 -5.27 -5.74 -4.43
N ASP A 97 -4.22 -5.69 -5.25
CA ASP A 97 -3.63 -6.85 -5.93
C ASP A 97 -2.12 -6.68 -6.13
N THR A 98 -1.30 -7.44 -5.42
CA THR A 98 0.17 -7.37 -5.53
C THR A 98 0.70 -7.94 -6.85
N ARG A 99 -0.08 -8.78 -7.53
CA ARG A 99 0.27 -9.32 -8.86
C ARG A 99 0.42 -8.21 -9.91
N ASN A 100 -0.15 -7.04 -9.66
CA ASN A 100 -0.05 -5.85 -10.52
C ASN A 100 1.15 -4.94 -10.18
N VAL A 101 2.13 -5.39 -9.38
CA VAL A 101 3.33 -4.59 -9.01
C VAL A 101 3.99 -3.90 -10.21
N ALA A 102 4.08 -4.59 -11.35
CA ALA A 102 4.69 -4.07 -12.57
C ALA A 102 3.92 -2.91 -13.22
N GLN A 103 2.73 -2.56 -12.72
CA GLN A 103 1.95 -1.40 -13.16
C GLN A 103 2.13 -0.18 -12.24
N TYR A 104 2.73 -0.36 -11.07
CA TYR A 104 3.02 0.75 -10.17
C TYR A 104 4.31 1.46 -10.58
N ARG A 105 4.31 2.79 -10.54
CA ARG A 105 5.47 3.62 -10.87
C ARG A 105 5.69 4.63 -9.76
N ALA A 106 6.93 4.72 -9.28
CA ALA A 106 7.34 5.72 -8.30
C ALA A 106 8.26 6.74 -8.97
N THR A 107 8.00 8.03 -8.75
CA THR A 107 8.74 9.13 -9.39
C THR A 107 9.20 10.12 -8.33
N VAL A 108 10.51 10.36 -8.26
CA VAL A 108 11.09 11.39 -7.40
C VAL A 108 10.72 12.77 -7.94
N GLN A 109 10.26 13.66 -7.06
CA GLN A 109 9.87 15.03 -7.42
C GLN A 109 10.81 16.07 -6.80
N ALA A 110 11.24 15.86 -5.56
CA ALA A 110 12.23 16.69 -4.89
C ALA A 110 12.95 15.90 -3.80
N VAL A 111 14.19 16.25 -3.50
CA VAL A 111 14.95 15.75 -2.35
C VAL A 111 15.60 16.95 -1.68
N ALA A 112 15.61 16.97 -0.35
CA ALA A 112 16.25 18.00 0.45
C ALA A 112 17.29 17.42 1.40
N ALA A 113 18.38 18.15 1.58
CA ALA A 113 19.35 17.92 2.66
C ALA A 113 18.76 18.32 4.03
N PRO A 114 19.37 17.92 5.16
CA PRO A 114 18.91 18.28 6.51
C PRO A 114 18.83 19.79 6.78
N ASP A 115 19.57 20.61 6.03
CA ASP A 115 19.55 22.08 6.07
C ASP A 115 18.50 22.70 5.13
N PHE A 116 17.58 21.88 4.62
CA PHE A 116 16.48 22.25 3.71
C PHE A 116 16.90 22.68 2.31
N GLN A 117 18.19 22.57 1.95
CA GLN A 117 18.63 22.82 0.58
C GLN A 117 18.15 21.71 -0.34
N LEU A 118 17.56 22.09 -1.48
CA LEU A 118 17.14 21.14 -2.51
C LEU A 118 18.35 20.55 -3.21
N ARG A 119 18.26 19.25 -3.53
CA ARG A 119 19.29 18.52 -4.27
C ARG A 119 18.90 18.37 -5.74
N SER A 120 19.92 18.30 -6.59
CA SER A 120 19.76 17.77 -7.95
C SER A 120 19.27 16.32 -7.87
N LEU A 121 18.34 15.93 -8.76
CA LEU A 121 17.76 14.59 -8.79
C LEU A 121 18.62 13.55 -9.54
N ALA A 122 19.76 13.96 -10.08
CA ALA A 122 20.67 13.02 -10.74
C ALA A 122 21.14 11.92 -9.77
N GLY A 123 21.00 10.66 -10.18
CA GLY A 123 21.40 9.49 -9.37
C GLY A 123 20.34 8.99 -8.39
N TYR A 124 19.21 9.69 -8.23
CA TYR A 124 18.10 9.21 -7.42
C TYR A 124 17.19 8.29 -8.22
N SER A 125 16.73 7.21 -7.60
CA SER A 125 15.68 6.38 -8.18
C SER A 125 14.79 5.77 -7.09
N LEU A 126 13.56 5.44 -7.48
CA LEU A 126 12.63 4.69 -6.65
C LEU A 126 12.24 3.41 -7.37
N THR A 127 12.20 2.31 -6.63
CA THR A 127 11.70 1.02 -7.11
C THR A 127 10.47 0.62 -6.31
N VAL A 128 9.55 -0.10 -6.96
CA VAL A 128 8.38 -0.69 -6.31
C VAL A 128 8.48 -2.20 -6.46
N SER A 129 8.45 -2.92 -5.34
CA SER A 129 8.53 -4.38 -5.29
C SER A 129 7.57 -4.95 -4.25
N GLN A 130 7.28 -6.24 -4.33
CA GLN A 130 6.60 -6.96 -3.24
C GLN A 130 7.59 -7.24 -2.10
#